data_AF-A0A544ZM09-F1
#
_entry.id   AF-A0A544ZM09-F1
#
_cell.length_a   1.000
_cell.length_b   1.000
_cell.length_c   1.000
_cell.angle_alpha   90.00
_cell.angle_beta   90.00
_cell.angle_gamma   90.00
#
_symmetry.space_group_name_H-M   'P 1'
#
loop_
_entity.id
_entity.type
_entity.pdbx_description
1 polymer ?
#
loop_
_entity_poly.entity_id
_entity_poly.type
_entity_poly.pdbx_seq_one_letter_code
_entity_poly.pdbx_strand_id
1 'polypeptide(L)' 'MRVLAWTCDCRAVVYELLQSGGQAFIRKTTQAEPTPKVEETHRWPIEEARRVWHALLLGEMR' A
#
# COMPACT_ATOMS: atom_id res chain seq x y z
N MET A 1 5.56 -13.41 0.90
CA MET A 1 4.86 -12.11 0.84
C MET A 1 3.49 -12.33 0.22
N ARG A 2 2.42 -11.81 0.82
CA ARG A 2 1.03 -11.99 0.36
C ARG A 2 0.36 -10.62 0.19
N VAL A 3 -0.32 -10.39 -0.92
CA VAL A 3 -1.18 -9.20 -1.11
C VAL A 3 -2.51 -9.44 -0.39
N LEU A 4 -2.91 -8.51 0.47
CA LEU A 4 -4.17 -8.56 1.22
C LEU A 4 -5.27 -7.73 0.56
N ALA A 5 -4.90 -6.59 -0.04
CA ALA A 5 -5.80 -5.69 -0.77
C ALA A 5 -4.98 -4.81 -1.73
N TRP A 6 -5.63 -4.28 -2.76
CA TRP A 6 -5.03 -3.32 -3.68
C TRP A 6 -6.10 -2.35 -4.22
N THR A 7 -5.65 -1.20 -4.68
CA THR A 7 -6.46 -0.26 -5.48
C THR A 7 -6.34 -0.60 -6.97
N CYS A 8 -7.33 -0.21 -7.79
CA CYS A 8 -7.33 -0.49 -9.23
C CYS A 8 -6.00 -0.08 -9.90
N ASP A 9 -5.46 -0.96 -10.73
CA ASP A 9 -4.26 -0.76 -11.55
C ASP A 9 -4.48 0.21 -12.72
N CYS A 10 -5.75 0.53 -13.02
CA CYS A 10 -6.15 1.56 -13.97
C CYS A 10 -5.76 3.00 -13.57
N ARG A 11 -5.19 3.21 -12.37
CA ARG A 11 -4.81 4.52 -11.85
C ARG A 11 -3.32 4.78 -12.00
N ALA A 12 -2.95 6.06 -12.13
CA ALA A 12 -1.54 6.50 -12.14
C ALA A 12 -0.80 6.15 -10.83
N VAL A 13 -1.53 5.97 -9.72
CA VAL A 13 -0.97 5.51 -8.45
C VAL A 13 -1.76 4.30 -7.99
N VAL A 14 -1.05 3.20 -7.73
CA VAL A 14 -1.58 1.95 -7.20
C VAL A 14 -1.04 1.76 -5.80
N TYR A 15 -1.95 1.59 -4.84
CA TYR A 15 -1.62 1.17 -3.49
C TYR A 15 -1.93 -0.31 -3.29
N GLU A 16 -1.05 -1.00 -2.58
CA GLU A 16 -1.17 -2.40 -2.19
C GLU A 16 -0.93 -2.54 -0.68
N LEU A 17 -1.77 -3.30 0.01
CA LEU A 17 -1.52 -3.76 1.38
C LEU A 17 -0.88 -5.14 1.32
N LEU A 18 0.38 -5.24 1.75
CA LEU A 18 1.15 -6.50 1.72
C LEU A 18 1.42 -7.01 3.13
N GLN A 19 1.43 -8.34 3.28
CA GLN A 19 1.81 -9.04 4.51
C GLN A 19 3.10 -9.84 4.29
N SER A 20 4.01 -9.75 5.27
CA SER A 20 5.21 -10.56 5.36
C SER A 20 5.63 -10.73 6.82
N GLY A 21 5.98 -11.96 7.23
CA GLY A 21 6.53 -12.22 8.57
C GLY A 21 5.62 -11.79 9.74
N GLY A 22 4.30 -11.95 9.60
CA GLY A 22 3.34 -11.54 10.64
C GLY A 22 3.10 -10.02 10.75
N GLN A 23 3.74 -9.23 9.89
CA GLN A 23 3.56 -7.79 9.77
C GLN A 23 2.93 -7.43 8.42
N ALA A 24 2.42 -6.22 8.31
CA ALA A 24 1.94 -5.67 7.06
C ALA A 24 2.41 -4.23 6.83
N PHE A 25 2.46 -3.83 5.55
CA PHE A 25 2.92 -2.52 5.09
C PHE A 25 2.18 -2.16 3.80
N ILE A 26 2.19 -0.88 3.45
CA ILE A 26 1.58 -0.37 2.23
C ILE A 26 2.69 -0.07 1.22
N ARG A 27 2.53 -0.58 0.00
CA ARG A 27 3.34 -0.18 -1.15
C ARG A 27 2.54 0.79 -2.00
N LYS A 28 3.17 1.90 -2.38
CA LYS A 28 2.68 2.85 -3.38
C LYS A 28 3.52 2.71 -4.64
N THR A 29 2.89 2.35 -5.73
CA THR A 29 3.49 2.30 -7.06
C THR A 29 2.93 3.46 -7.88
N THR A 30 3.77 4.44 -8.19
CA THR A 30 3.43 5.52 -9.12
C THR A 30 3.89 5.11 -10.51
N GLN A 31 2.95 4.99 -11.45
CA GLN A 31 3.25 4.72 -12.85
C GLN A 31 3.91 5.97 -13.44
N ALA A 32 5.24 5.93 -13.51
CA ALA A 32 6.08 6.97 -14.09
C ALA A 32 6.92 6.35 -15.21
N GLU A 33 7.24 7.14 -16.23
CA GLU A 33 8.17 6.74 -17.29
C GLU A 33 9.59 7.21 -16.95
N PRO A 34 10.65 6.44 -17.28
CA PRO A 34 10.63 5.12 -17.93
C PRO A 34 10.38 3.95 -16.97
N THR A 35 10.45 4.20 -15.65
CA THR A 35 10.32 3.16 -14.63
C THR A 35 9.33 3.59 -13.54
N PRO A 36 8.41 2.70 -13.12
CA PRO A 36 7.53 2.97 -12.00
C PRO A 36 8.31 3.30 -10.72
N LYS A 37 7.87 4.32 -10.00
CA LYS A 37 8.43 4.65 -8.68
C LYS A 37 7.68 3.86 -7.61
N VAL A 38 8.43 3.09 -6.82
CA VAL A 38 7.88 2.28 -5.72
C VAL A 38 8.34 2.86 -4.39
N GLU A 39 7.40 3.11 -3.49
CA GLU A 39 7.62 3.58 -2.13
C GLU A 39 6.91 2.64 -1.16
N GLU A 40 7.56 2.27 -0.06
CA GLU A 40 6.97 1.41 0.97
C GLU A 40 6.92 2.16 2.30
N THR A 41 5.86 1.95 3.05
CA THR A 41 5.78 2.40 4.44
C THR A 41 6.67 1.52 5.32
N HIS A 42 6.85 1.93 6.58
CA HIS A 42 7.32 1.00 7.60
C HIS A 42 6.29 -0.13 7.84
N ARG A 43 6.71 -1.15 8.58
CA ARG A 43 5.91 -2.34 8.89
C ARG A 43 5.18 -2.16 10.22
N TRP A 44 3.93 -2.60 10.26
CA TRP A 44 3.07 -2.62 11.43
C TRP A 44 2.62 -4.04 11.78
N PRO A 45 2.10 -4.28 13.00
CA PRO A 45 1.15 -5.35 13.25
C PRO A 45 -0.01 -5.30 12.24
N ILE A 46 -0.52 -6.46 11.84
CA ILE A 46 -1.52 -6.57 10.75
C ILE A 46 -2.77 -5.71 11.00
N GLU A 47 -3.26 -5.68 12.24
CA GLU A 47 -4.44 -4.90 12.61
C GLU A 47 -4.23 -3.39 12.45
N GLU A 48 -3.05 -2.90 12.78
CA GLU A 48 -2.71 -1.49 12.60
C GLU A 48 -2.53 -1.15 11.11
N ALA A 49 -1.85 -2.00 10.34
CA ALA A 49 -1.74 -1.82 8.89
C ALA A 49 -3.11 -1.77 8.20
N ARG A 50 -4.09 -2.55 8.66
CA ARG A 50 -5.48 -2.49 8.16
C ARG A 50 -6.12 -1.13 8.46
N ARG A 51 -5.93 -0.57 9.66
CA ARG A 51 -6.45 0.76 10.01
C ARG A 51 -5.84 1.85 9.13
N VAL A 52 -4.52 1.82 8.94
CA VAL A 52 -3.82 2.75 8.05
C VAL A 52 -4.30 2.60 6.60
N TRP A 53 -4.51 1.37 6.13
CA TRP A 53 -5.09 1.11 4.82
C TRP A 53 -6.49 1.73 4.66
N HIS A 54 -7.37 1.59 5.66
CA HIS A 54 -8.68 2.23 5.62
C HIS A 54 -8.59 3.76 5.59
N ALA A 55 -7.76 4.36 6.44
CA ALA A 55 -7.53 5.80 6.46
C ALA A 55 -6.99 6.32 5.10
N LEU A 56 -6.08 5.57 4.47
CA LEU A 56 -5.57 5.87 3.13
C LEU A 56 -6.69 5.89 2.09
N LEU A 57 -7.56 4.87 2.09
CA LEU A 57 -8.68 4.79 1.14
C LEU A 57 -9.72 5.89 1.35
N LEU A 58 -9.87 6.37 2.58
CA LEU A 58 -10.75 7.49 2.94
C LEU A 58 -10.14 8.87 2.64
N GLY A 59 -8.87 8.94 2.23
CA GLY A 59 -8.17 10.20 1.99
C GLY A 59 -7.80 10.96 3.28
N GLU A 60 -7.73 10.25 4.41
CA GLU A 60 -7.41 10.83 5.73
C GLU A 60 -5.89 10.90 5.98
N MET A 61 -5.10 10.23 5.14
CA MET A 61 -3.64 10.37 5.12
C MET A 61 -3.24 11.49 4.15
N ARG A 62 -2.29 12.33 4.58
CA ARG A 62 -1.70 13.41 3.77
C ARG A 62 -0.25 13.12 3.43
#